data_AF-A0AAJ6GA51-F1
#
_entry.id   AF-A0AAJ6GA51-F1
#
_cell.length_a   1.000
_cell.length_b   1.000
_cell.length_c   1.000
_cell.angle_alpha   90.00
_cell.angle_beta   90.00
_cell.angle_gamma   90.00
#
_symmetry.space_group_name_H-M   'P 1'
#
loop_
_entity.id
_entity.type
_entity.pdbx_description
1 polymer ?
#
loop_
_entity_poly.entity_id
_entity_poly.type
_entity_poly.pdbx_seq_one_letter_code
_entity_poly.pdbx_strand_id
1 'polypeptide(L)'
;MTSTQPTTTQPTAARSERSALTSAAGVLGMGIIVLALAGCSVITPYLPEQEAHYDTYSDAPSKANSEDVAWFMPSWVPADAEDIDVRLHTSKPGYVIRFSSADGVDTSACEPVEGAKGGPAMTADFLPDRLPTTSLVTCGDGRLTTEIDGRWYGWTPVEPVASGENSTLRTG
;
A
#
# COMPACT_ATOMS: atom_id res chain seq x y z
N MET A 1 -12.63 57.73 15.71
CA MET A 1 -12.20 57.30 14.36
C MET A 1 -11.19 58.33 13.89
N THR A 2 -9.97 57.87 13.62
CA THR A 2 -8.73 58.65 13.72
C THR A 2 -8.39 59.40 12.42
N SER A 3 -7.92 60.64 12.61
CA SER A 3 -7.14 61.57 11.76
C SER A 3 -6.45 61.01 10.49
N THR A 4 -6.54 61.66 9.31
CA THR A 4 -5.74 62.84 8.83
C THR A 4 -4.28 62.41 8.52
N GLN A 5 -3.64 62.57 7.35
CA GLN A 5 -3.78 63.42 6.14
C GLN A 5 -2.78 62.91 5.05
N PRO A 6 -2.94 63.28 3.77
CA PRO A 6 -1.85 63.26 2.76
C PRO A 6 -1.15 64.64 2.64
N THR A 7 -0.14 64.71 1.76
CA THR A 7 0.58 65.89 1.19
C THR A 7 2.01 66.02 1.74
N THR A 8 3.09 66.01 0.94
CA THR A 8 3.52 67.15 0.09
C THR A 8 4.69 66.76 -0.85
N THR A 9 4.47 66.97 -2.16
CA THR A 9 5.34 67.61 -3.19
C THR A 9 6.71 67.02 -3.65
N GLN A 10 6.69 66.63 -4.94
CA GLN A 10 7.69 66.57 -6.05
C GLN A 10 8.59 67.83 -6.21
N PRO A 11 9.42 68.06 -7.28
CA PRO A 11 10.08 67.20 -8.31
C PRO A 11 11.55 67.61 -8.64
N THR A 12 12.19 66.90 -9.58
CA THR A 12 13.01 67.43 -10.74
C THR A 12 14.45 66.90 -10.92
N ALA A 13 14.59 66.08 -11.96
CA ALA A 13 15.62 65.96 -13.01
C ALA A 13 17.16 66.04 -12.73
N ALA A 14 17.81 64.94 -13.15
CA ALA A 14 18.95 64.82 -14.09
C ALA A 14 20.36 65.34 -13.73
N ARG A 15 21.34 64.40 -13.66
CA ARG A 15 22.72 64.48 -14.23
C ARG A 15 23.42 63.10 -14.11
N SER A 16 23.52 62.33 -15.20
CA SER A 16 24.72 62.12 -16.05
C SER A 16 25.92 61.44 -15.35
N GLU A 17 26.05 60.15 -15.66
CA GLU A 17 27.26 59.39 -16.04
C GLU A 17 28.54 59.46 -15.18
N ARG A 18 28.92 58.30 -14.64
CA ARG A 18 30.30 57.78 -14.72
C ARG A 18 30.33 56.25 -14.62
N SER A 19 30.67 55.63 -15.74
CA SER A 19 31.13 54.24 -15.82
C SER A 19 32.37 54.00 -14.97
N ALA A 20 32.49 52.83 -14.35
CA ALA A 20 33.49 51.80 -14.68
C ALA A 20 33.79 50.89 -13.48
N LEU A 21 33.39 49.62 -13.63
CA LEU A 21 34.17 48.38 -13.43
C LEU A 21 35.14 48.32 -12.23
N THR A 22 34.91 47.36 -11.32
CA THR A 22 35.92 46.32 -11.04
C THR A 22 35.32 45.14 -10.27
N SER A 23 35.51 43.95 -10.83
CA SER A 23 35.08 42.64 -10.36
C SER A 23 35.81 42.18 -9.10
N ALA A 24 35.15 41.39 -8.25
CA ALA A 24 35.80 40.31 -7.49
C ALA A 24 34.76 39.28 -7.02
N ALA A 25 35.08 38.01 -7.29
CA ALA A 25 34.26 36.83 -7.08
C ALA A 25 34.00 36.52 -5.59
N GLY A 26 32.86 35.88 -5.33
CA GLY A 26 32.53 35.25 -4.05
C GLY A 26 31.54 34.12 -4.28
N VAL A 27 32.06 32.93 -4.57
CA VAL A 27 31.35 31.65 -4.58
C VAL A 27 30.64 31.45 -3.24
N LEU A 28 29.45 30.84 -3.24
CA LEU A 28 28.93 29.84 -2.29
C LEU A 28 27.42 29.98 -2.09
N GLY A 29 26.70 28.87 -2.27
CA GLY A 29 25.35 28.71 -1.74
C GLY A 29 24.29 28.22 -2.72
N MET A 30 24.57 27.18 -3.51
CA MET A 30 23.51 26.36 -4.09
C MET A 30 22.89 25.55 -2.95
N GLY A 31 21.95 26.17 -2.23
CA GLY A 31 21.20 25.55 -1.15
C GLY A 31 20.27 24.50 -1.72
N ILE A 32 20.73 23.25 -1.75
CA ILE A 32 19.88 22.08 -1.98
C ILE A 32 18.94 22.01 -0.77
N ILE A 33 17.68 22.37 -0.95
CA ILE A 33 16.62 22.01 0.00
C ILE A 33 16.42 20.50 -0.18
N VAL A 34 17.20 19.71 0.56
CA VAL A 34 16.90 18.29 0.77
C VAL A 34 15.71 18.30 1.72
N LEU A 35 14.50 18.27 1.16
CA LEU A 35 13.31 17.86 1.91
C LEU A 35 13.56 16.39 2.29
N ALA A 36 14.19 16.19 3.44
CA ALA A 36 14.17 14.91 4.11
C ALA A 36 12.71 14.60 4.38
N LEU A 37 12.11 13.73 3.57
CA LEU A 37 10.93 12.98 3.93
C LEU A 37 11.35 12.06 5.09
N ALA A 38 11.50 12.65 6.28
CA ALA A 38 11.51 11.91 7.52
C ALA A 38 10.11 11.33 7.65
N GLY A 39 9.90 10.15 7.06
CA GLY A 39 8.68 9.39 7.17
C GLY A 39 8.34 9.27 8.66
N CYS A 40 7.10 9.58 9.00
CA CYS A 40 6.58 9.36 10.34
C CYS A 40 6.65 7.85 10.61
N SER A 41 7.69 7.38 11.29
CA SER A 41 7.72 6.07 11.92
C SER A 41 6.73 6.12 13.10
N VAL A 42 5.43 6.05 12.79
CA VAL A 42 4.42 5.83 13.82
C VAL A 42 4.66 4.42 14.37
N ILE A 43 5.03 4.39 15.63
CA ILE A 43 5.14 3.17 16.43
C ILE A 43 3.73 2.58 16.51
N THR A 44 3.44 1.54 15.72
CA THR A 44 2.13 0.86 15.66
C THR A 44 2.15 -0.53 16.33
N PRO A 45 2.55 -0.70 17.60
CA PRO A 45 2.66 -2.05 18.15
C PRO A 45 1.32 -2.70 18.54
N TYR A 46 0.16 -2.06 18.33
CA TYR A 46 -1.11 -2.56 18.87
C TYR A 46 -2.37 -2.31 18.04
N LEU A 47 -2.25 -1.99 16.75
CA LEU A 47 -3.45 -2.04 15.92
C LEU A 47 -3.77 -3.51 15.61
N PRO A 48 -5.04 -3.92 15.79
CA PRO A 48 -5.45 -5.28 15.54
C PRO A 48 -5.31 -5.67 14.07
N GLU A 49 -5.27 -4.69 13.16
CA GLU A 49 -5.02 -4.86 11.74
C GLU A 49 -3.61 -4.38 11.41
N GLN A 50 -2.90 -5.20 10.63
CA GLN A 50 -1.55 -4.91 10.16
C GLN A 50 -1.50 -5.08 8.65
N GLU A 51 -0.70 -4.27 7.99
CA GLU A 51 -0.49 -4.29 6.55
C GLU A 51 1.01 -4.31 6.25
N ALA A 52 1.40 -5.06 5.23
CA ALA A 52 2.77 -5.14 4.74
C ALA A 52 2.78 -5.21 3.22
N HIS A 53 3.84 -4.65 2.64
CA HIS A 53 4.13 -4.69 1.23
C HIS A 53 5.44 -5.45 1.00
N TYR A 54 5.49 -6.27 -0.04
CA TYR A 54 6.67 -7.00 -0.49
C TYR A 54 6.84 -6.81 -2.00
N ASP A 55 8.04 -6.44 -2.43
CA ASP A 55 8.34 -6.28 -3.86
C ASP A 55 8.22 -7.63 -4.58
N THR A 56 8.71 -8.71 -3.96
CA THR A 56 8.70 -10.08 -4.51
C THR A 56 8.29 -11.13 -3.48
N TYR A 57 7.91 -12.33 -3.95
CA TYR A 57 7.60 -13.48 -3.08
C TYR A 57 8.72 -13.79 -2.07
N SER A 58 9.99 -13.69 -2.49
CA SER A 58 11.14 -14.01 -1.64
C SER A 58 11.38 -13.02 -0.50
N ASP A 59 10.82 -11.81 -0.58
CA ASP A 59 10.93 -10.81 0.48
C ASP A 59 9.96 -11.09 1.64
N ALA A 60 8.94 -11.92 1.40
CA ALA A 60 7.96 -12.30 2.40
C ALA A 60 8.55 -13.26 3.46
N PRO A 61 8.09 -13.18 4.72
CA PRO A 61 8.46 -14.13 5.75
C PRO A 61 8.12 -15.58 5.37
N SER A 62 8.98 -16.50 5.81
CA SER A 62 8.87 -17.93 5.57
C SER A 62 9.40 -18.72 6.77
N LYS A 63 9.18 -20.03 6.76
CA LYS A 63 9.72 -20.95 7.79
C LYS A 63 11.24 -20.88 7.92
N ALA A 64 11.95 -20.40 6.89
CA ALA A 64 13.40 -20.34 6.89
C ALA A 64 13.94 -19.10 7.63
N ASN A 65 13.16 -18.02 7.74
CA ASN A 65 13.63 -16.71 8.19
C ASN A 65 12.72 -16.00 9.21
N SER A 66 11.58 -16.59 9.60
CA SER A 66 10.68 -16.01 10.60
C SER A 66 9.86 -17.08 11.33
N GLU A 67 9.42 -16.75 12.55
CA GLU A 67 8.45 -17.53 13.32
C GLU A 67 7.01 -16.99 13.15
N ASP A 68 6.83 -15.83 12.51
CA ASP A 68 5.56 -15.15 12.34
C ASP A 68 4.75 -15.75 11.18
N VAL A 69 4.19 -16.94 11.41
CA VAL A 69 3.43 -17.72 10.42
C VAL A 69 2.26 -16.96 9.78
N ALA A 70 1.77 -15.89 10.40
CA ALA A 70 0.68 -15.07 9.88
C ALA A 70 1.05 -14.33 8.58
N TRP A 71 2.35 -14.11 8.35
CA TRP A 71 2.89 -13.42 7.18
C TRP A 71 3.44 -14.35 6.10
N PHE A 72 3.34 -15.68 6.31
CA PHE A 72 3.80 -16.63 5.30
C PHE A 72 2.84 -16.59 4.12
N MET A 73 3.41 -16.55 2.92
CA MET A 73 2.61 -16.58 1.71
C MET A 73 1.79 -17.88 1.64
N PRO A 74 0.49 -17.80 1.33
CA PRO A 74 -0.32 -18.98 1.07
C PRO A 74 0.31 -19.84 -0.04
N SER A 75 0.13 -21.16 0.03
CA SER A 75 0.76 -22.09 -0.91
C SER A 75 0.30 -21.96 -2.36
N TRP A 76 -0.85 -21.32 -2.59
CA TRP A 76 -1.38 -21.04 -3.93
C TRP A 76 -0.78 -19.77 -4.55
N VAL A 77 -0.09 -18.93 -3.77
CA VAL A 77 0.62 -17.77 -4.30
C VAL A 77 1.89 -18.29 -4.99
N PRO A 78 2.07 -17.98 -6.29
CA PRO A 78 3.20 -18.47 -7.06
C PRO A 78 4.50 -17.75 -6.68
N ALA A 79 5.64 -18.39 -6.96
CA ALA A 79 6.95 -17.86 -6.62
C ALA A 79 7.36 -16.64 -7.46
N ASP A 80 6.72 -16.41 -8.61
CA ASP A 80 6.91 -15.23 -9.47
C ASP A 80 6.00 -14.05 -9.05
N ALA A 81 5.31 -14.15 -7.91
CA ALA A 81 4.47 -13.07 -7.41
C ALA A 81 5.32 -11.82 -7.09
N GLU A 82 4.83 -10.68 -7.56
CA GLU A 82 5.41 -9.34 -7.41
C GLU A 82 4.35 -8.35 -6.91
N ASP A 83 4.79 -7.22 -6.36
CA ASP A 83 3.92 -6.12 -5.88
C ASP A 83 2.82 -6.66 -4.94
N ILE A 84 3.27 -7.34 -3.89
CA ILE A 84 2.44 -8.11 -2.98
C ILE A 84 2.04 -7.23 -1.80
N ASP A 85 0.74 -6.99 -1.64
CA ASP A 85 0.19 -6.34 -0.46
C ASP A 85 -0.60 -7.34 0.35
N VAL A 86 -0.31 -7.39 1.65
CA VAL A 86 -1.03 -8.23 2.59
C VAL A 86 -1.53 -7.37 3.73
N ARG A 87 -2.82 -7.48 4.04
CA ARG A 87 -3.38 -6.99 5.29
C ARG A 87 -4.01 -8.14 6.04
N LEU A 88 -3.79 -8.19 7.35
CA LEU A 88 -4.30 -9.23 8.23
C LEU A 88 -4.80 -8.66 9.56
N HIS A 89 -5.75 -9.34 10.18
CA HIS A 89 -6.19 -9.06 11.53
C HIS A 89 -5.54 -10.05 12.51
N THR A 90 -4.86 -9.56 13.53
CA THR A 90 -4.05 -10.36 14.47
C THR A 90 -4.88 -11.13 15.48
N SER A 91 -6.10 -10.67 15.81
CA SER A 91 -6.99 -11.31 16.79
C SER A 91 -8.32 -11.86 16.25
N LYS A 92 -8.67 -11.65 14.98
CA LYS A 92 -9.95 -12.05 14.37
C LYS A 92 -9.70 -12.67 12.99
N PRO A 93 -10.65 -13.44 12.43
CA PRO A 93 -10.60 -13.81 11.02
C PRO A 93 -10.56 -12.55 10.16
N GLY A 94 -9.53 -12.43 9.32
CA GLY A 94 -9.33 -11.26 8.47
C GLY A 94 -7.98 -11.37 7.79
N TYR A 95 -8.00 -11.62 6.49
CA TYR A 95 -6.82 -11.64 5.65
C TYR A 95 -7.24 -11.21 4.25
N VAL A 96 -6.47 -10.32 3.65
CA VAL A 96 -6.62 -9.88 2.27
C VAL A 96 -5.23 -9.76 1.65
N ILE A 97 -5.10 -10.22 0.41
CA ILE A 97 -3.87 -10.18 -0.37
C ILE A 97 -4.15 -9.72 -1.79
N ARG A 98 -3.23 -8.95 -2.34
CA ARG A 98 -3.16 -8.60 -3.76
C ARG A 98 -1.74 -8.84 -4.26
N PHE A 99 -1.59 -9.33 -5.48
CA PHE A 99 -0.30 -9.38 -6.17
C PHE A 99 -0.47 -9.46 -7.69
N SER A 100 0.63 -9.22 -8.42
CA SER A 100 0.76 -9.59 -9.84
C SER A 100 1.61 -10.85 -9.99
N SER A 101 1.34 -11.64 -11.02
CA SER A 101 2.14 -12.80 -11.40
C SER A 101 2.11 -12.91 -12.92
N ALA A 102 3.26 -13.15 -13.55
CA ALA A 102 3.39 -13.27 -14.99
C ALA A 102 2.85 -14.62 -15.48
N ASP A 103 3.07 -15.67 -14.70
CA ASP A 103 2.59 -17.02 -14.98
C ASP A 103 1.14 -17.25 -14.52
N GLY A 104 0.65 -16.40 -13.62
CA GLY A 104 -0.67 -16.50 -13.00
C GLY A 104 -0.71 -17.51 -11.85
N VAL A 105 -1.90 -17.66 -11.25
CA VAL A 105 -2.13 -18.67 -10.20
C VAL A 105 -2.55 -19.99 -10.82
N ASP A 106 -1.90 -21.08 -10.43
CA ASP A 106 -2.35 -22.43 -10.78
C ASP A 106 -3.61 -22.77 -9.96
N THR A 107 -4.78 -22.62 -10.59
CA THR A 107 -6.07 -22.91 -9.97
C THR A 107 -6.53 -24.35 -10.17
N SER A 108 -5.69 -25.25 -10.70
CA SER A 108 -6.10 -26.63 -11.03
C SER A 108 -6.51 -27.46 -9.81
N ALA A 109 -5.96 -27.12 -8.63
CA ALA A 109 -6.30 -27.73 -7.35
C ALA A 109 -7.31 -26.91 -6.52
N CYS A 110 -7.86 -25.83 -7.09
CA CYS A 110 -8.82 -24.98 -6.39
C CYS A 110 -10.26 -25.40 -6.70
N GLU A 111 -11.13 -25.25 -5.71
CA GLU A 111 -12.54 -25.60 -5.83
C GLU A 111 -13.37 -24.36 -6.18
N PRO A 112 -14.28 -24.43 -7.17
CA PRO A 112 -15.23 -23.35 -7.44
C PRO A 112 -16.12 -23.08 -6.23
N VAL A 113 -16.37 -21.79 -5.95
CA VAL A 113 -17.26 -21.36 -4.88
C VAL A 113 -18.56 -20.83 -5.46
N GLU A 114 -19.65 -21.54 -5.16
CA GLU A 114 -20.99 -21.17 -5.61
C GLU A 114 -21.61 -20.07 -4.72
N GLY A 115 -22.19 -19.06 -5.37
CA GLY A 115 -22.94 -17.98 -4.75
C GLY A 115 -22.08 -16.91 -4.05
N ALA A 116 -22.70 -15.75 -3.81
CA ALA A 116 -22.07 -14.67 -3.07
C ALA A 116 -21.84 -15.07 -1.61
N LYS A 117 -20.60 -14.94 -1.11
CA LYS A 117 -20.22 -15.25 0.29
C LYS A 117 -20.14 -14.00 1.19
N GLY A 118 -20.99 -13.01 0.94
CA GLY A 118 -21.06 -11.80 1.76
C GLY A 118 -19.88 -10.82 1.65
N GLY A 119 -18.97 -10.98 0.69
CA GLY A 119 -17.81 -10.09 0.51
C GLY A 119 -16.68 -10.35 1.51
N PRO A 120 -15.69 -9.45 1.63
CA PRO A 120 -14.51 -9.67 2.44
C PRO A 120 -14.78 -9.34 3.92
N ALA A 121 -14.29 -10.16 4.83
CA ALA A 121 -14.40 -9.95 6.28
C ALA A 121 -13.60 -8.73 6.77
N MET A 122 -12.75 -8.18 5.92
CA MET A 122 -11.90 -7.02 6.18
C MET A 122 -11.64 -6.27 4.88
N THR A 123 -11.59 -4.95 4.93
CA THR A 123 -11.26 -4.10 3.78
C THR A 123 -9.77 -3.76 3.77
N ALA A 124 -9.24 -3.43 2.59
CA ALA A 124 -7.93 -2.81 2.42
C ALA A 124 -8.00 -1.83 1.26
N ASP A 125 -7.16 -0.79 1.28
CA ASP A 125 -7.20 0.27 0.27
C ASP A 125 -6.81 -0.25 -1.12
N PHE A 126 -6.09 -1.37 -1.18
CA PHE A 126 -5.73 -2.04 -2.43
C PHE A 126 -6.80 -2.98 -2.98
N LEU A 127 -7.88 -3.25 -2.23
CA LEU A 127 -9.00 -4.04 -2.74
C LEU A 127 -9.86 -3.17 -3.65
N PRO A 128 -10.39 -3.73 -4.75
CA PRO A 128 -11.39 -3.04 -5.56
C PRO A 128 -12.63 -2.69 -4.74
N ASP A 129 -13.21 -1.52 -5.02
CA ASP A 129 -14.48 -1.07 -4.40
C ASP A 129 -15.62 -2.10 -4.55
N ARG A 130 -15.57 -2.89 -5.62
CA ARG A 130 -16.50 -3.99 -5.89
C ARG A 130 -15.74 -5.26 -6.21
N LEU A 131 -15.83 -6.23 -5.30
CA LEU A 131 -15.35 -7.58 -5.56
C LEU A 131 -16.38 -8.39 -6.35
N PRO A 132 -15.94 -9.28 -7.24
CA PRO A 132 -16.83 -10.18 -7.96
C PRO A 132 -17.51 -11.15 -6.98
N THR A 133 -18.73 -11.52 -7.32
CA THR A 133 -19.54 -12.49 -6.55
C THR A 133 -19.67 -13.85 -7.23
N THR A 134 -19.06 -13.99 -8.41
CA THR A 134 -19.08 -15.18 -9.27
C THR A 134 -17.67 -15.47 -9.76
N SER A 135 -17.43 -16.69 -10.26
CA SER A 135 -16.10 -17.12 -10.74
C SER A 135 -15.02 -17.04 -9.66
N LEU A 136 -15.43 -17.33 -8.43
CA LEU A 136 -14.56 -17.38 -7.26
C LEU A 136 -14.08 -18.81 -7.05
N VAL A 137 -12.84 -18.97 -6.62
CA VAL A 137 -12.30 -20.27 -6.23
C VAL A 137 -11.74 -20.22 -4.82
N THR A 138 -11.60 -21.38 -4.17
CA THR A 138 -10.87 -21.55 -2.91
C THR A 138 -9.76 -22.58 -3.10
N CYS A 139 -8.54 -22.23 -2.70
CA CYS A 139 -7.36 -23.04 -2.95
C CYS A 139 -6.89 -23.78 -1.68
N GLY A 140 -7.86 -24.31 -0.91
CA GLY A 140 -7.63 -25.16 0.26
C GLY A 140 -7.41 -24.42 1.59
N ASP A 141 -7.33 -23.09 1.57
CA ASP A 141 -7.13 -22.26 2.76
C ASP A 141 -8.37 -21.49 3.21
N GLY A 142 -9.52 -21.74 2.56
CA GLY A 142 -10.81 -21.13 2.86
C GLY A 142 -10.93 -19.67 2.43
N ARG A 143 -9.92 -19.12 1.74
CA ARG A 143 -9.98 -17.77 1.16
C ARG A 143 -10.60 -17.85 -0.24
N LEU A 144 -11.38 -16.83 -0.57
CA LEU A 144 -11.83 -16.61 -1.94
C LEU A 144 -10.68 -16.03 -2.73
N THR A 145 -10.46 -16.56 -3.92
CA THR A 145 -9.38 -16.14 -4.83
C THR A 145 -9.96 -15.88 -6.21
N THR A 146 -9.47 -14.83 -6.87
CA THR A 146 -9.89 -14.47 -8.23
C THR A 146 -8.87 -13.52 -8.88
N GLU A 147 -8.93 -13.41 -10.19
CA GLU A 147 -8.17 -12.44 -10.97
C GLU A 147 -9.08 -11.28 -11.41
N ILE A 148 -8.60 -10.05 -11.26
CA ILE A 148 -9.28 -8.82 -11.68
C ILE A 148 -8.24 -7.95 -12.38
N ASP A 149 -8.49 -7.62 -13.65
CA ASP A 149 -7.63 -6.72 -14.46
C ASP A 149 -6.13 -7.09 -14.43
N GLY A 150 -5.79 -8.38 -14.50
CA GLY A 150 -4.40 -8.87 -14.52
C GLY A 150 -3.74 -8.96 -13.14
N ARG A 151 -4.51 -8.79 -12.06
CA ARG A 151 -4.02 -8.91 -10.68
C ARG A 151 -4.81 -9.96 -9.92
N TRP A 152 -4.11 -10.70 -9.08
CA TRP A 152 -4.70 -11.72 -8.24
C TRP A 152 -5.06 -11.15 -6.88
N TYR A 153 -6.25 -11.54 -6.40
CA TYR A 153 -6.80 -11.13 -5.13
C TYR A 153 -7.22 -12.35 -4.34
N GLY A 154 -6.92 -12.34 -3.05
CA GLY A 154 -7.35 -13.35 -2.09
C GLY A 154 -7.94 -12.70 -0.84
N TRP A 155 -9.07 -13.20 -0.33
CA TRP A 155 -9.64 -12.67 0.92
C TRP A 155 -10.39 -13.71 1.74
N THR A 156 -10.39 -13.52 3.05
CA THR A 156 -11.30 -14.23 3.96
C THR A 156 -12.73 -13.70 3.75
N PRO A 157 -13.71 -14.54 3.37
CA PRO A 157 -15.09 -14.10 3.23
C PRO A 157 -15.78 -13.88 4.58
N VAL A 158 -16.81 -13.01 4.61
CA VAL A 158 -17.69 -12.84 5.78
C VAL A 158 -18.41 -14.15 6.11
N GLU A 159 -18.91 -14.82 5.08
CA GLU A 159 -19.51 -16.14 5.19
C GLU A 159 -18.45 -17.21 4.92
N PRO A 160 -18.08 -18.05 5.91
CA PRO A 160 -17.01 -19.03 5.74
C PRO A 160 -17.29 -19.98 4.58
N VAL A 161 -16.26 -20.24 3.78
CA VAL A 161 -16.26 -21.33 2.80
C VAL A 161 -15.77 -22.59 3.50
N ALA A 162 -16.45 -23.72 3.28
CA ALA A 162 -15.98 -25.00 3.81
C ALA A 162 -14.59 -25.32 3.23
N SER A 163 -13.56 -25.19 4.05
CA SER A 163 -12.21 -25.67 3.74
C SER A 163 -12.01 -27.04 4.38
N GLY A 164 -11.36 -27.96 3.67
CA GLY A 164 -10.91 -29.24 4.24
C GLY A 164 -10.10 -29.01 5.51
N GLU A 165 -10.20 -29.93 6.45
CA GLU A 165 -9.75 -29.78 7.83
C GLU A 165 -8.29 -29.28 7.93
N ASN A 166 -8.10 -28.26 8.77
CA ASN A 166 -6.81 -27.78 9.29
C ASN A 166 -6.00 -26.74 8.48
N SER A 167 -6.67 -25.79 7.82
CA SER A 167 -6.00 -24.62 7.23
C SER A 167 -6.22 -23.37 8.07
N THR A 168 -5.11 -22.84 8.61
CA THR A 168 -4.74 -21.50 9.17
C THR A 168 -5.76 -20.37 9.44
N LEU A 169 -7.00 -20.43 8.98
CA LEU A 169 -8.06 -19.53 9.40
C LEU A 169 -8.32 -19.80 10.88
N ARG A 170 -7.97 -18.84 11.74
CA ARG A 170 -8.43 -18.81 13.13
C ARG A 170 -9.95 -18.79 13.09
N THR A 171 -10.58 -19.95 13.23
CA THR A 171 -11.99 -20.05 13.55
C THR A 171 -12.17 -19.49 14.96
N GLY A 172 -12.94 -18.41 15.06
CA GLY A 172 -13.32 -17.83 16.35
C GLY A 172 -14.31 -18.69 17.12
#